data_AF-W2CZC5-F1
#
_entry.id   AF-W2CZC5-F1
#
_cell.length_a   1.000
_cell.length_b   1.000
_cell.length_c   1.000
_cell.angle_alpha   90.00
_cell.angle_beta   90.00
_cell.angle_gamma   90.00
#
_symmetry.space_group_name_H-M   'P 1'
#
loop_
_entity.id
_entity.type
_entity.pdbx_description
1 polymer ?
#
loop_
_entity_poly.entity_id
_entity_poly.type
_entity_poly.pdbx_seq_one_letter_code
_entity_poly.pdbx_strand_id
1 'polypeptide(L)' 'ARQRGSHRQFKHPTKKGTVTINGKMSETQSQFMINSISKQAGWR' A
#
# COMPACT_ATOMS: atom_id res chain seq x y z
N ALA A 1 -4.78 3.67 11.50
CA ALA A 1 -5.00 3.17 10.13
C ALA A 1 -6.49 3.28 9.80
N ARG A 2 -6.86 3.66 8.58
CA ARG A 2 -8.26 3.66 8.12
C ARG A 2 -8.42 2.43 7.23
N GLN A 3 -8.95 1.35 7.78
CA GLN A 3 -9.25 0.13 7.03
C GLN A 3 -10.77 0.00 6.96
N ARG A 4 -11.31 0.01 5.75
CA ARG A 4 -12.70 -0.34 5.46
C ARG A 4 -12.68 -1.34 4.31
N GLY A 5 -13.25 -2.52 4.53
CA GLY A 5 -13.27 -3.59 3.53
C GLY A 5 -11.88 -4.15 3.21
N SER A 6 -11.64 -4.50 1.95
CA SER A 6 -10.42 -5.16 1.48
C SER A 6 -9.20 -4.24 1.34
N HIS A 7 -9.38 -2.92 1.52
CA HIS A 7 -8.33 -1.94 1.32
C HIS A 7 -7.63 -1.58 2.62
N ARG A 8 -6.30 -1.59 2.60
CA ARG A 8 -5.44 -1.32 3.74
C ARG A 8 -4.63 -0.05 3.52
N GLN A 9 -4.75 0.90 4.44
CA GLN A 9 -4.04 2.18 4.38
C GLN A 9 -2.99 2.28 5.50
N PHE A 10 -1.73 2.39 5.11
CA PHE A 10 -0.57 2.47 6.01
C PHE A 10 0.02 3.88 6.01
N LYS A 11 0.25 4.44 7.19
CA LYS A 11 0.90 5.75 7.35
C LYS A 11 2.33 5.52 7.84
N HIS A 12 3.29 6.18 7.21
CA HIS A 12 4.68 6.14 7.67
C HIS A 12 4.85 7.10 8.87
N PRO A 13 5.62 6.75 9.92
CA PRO A 13 5.82 7.62 11.08
C PRO A 13 6.54 8.93 10.72
N THR A 14 7.50 8.88 9.79
CA THR A 14 8.34 10.03 9.43
C THR A 14 8.06 10.61 8.03
N LYS A 15 7.48 9.83 7.11
CA LYS A 15 7.24 10.27 5.72
C LYS A 15 5.79 10.72 5.61
N LYS A 16 5.56 11.87 4.97
CA LYS A 16 4.20 12.35 4.68
C LYS A 16 3.60 11.49 3.57
N GLY A 17 2.38 11.00 3.78
CA GLY A 17 1.66 10.18 2.82
C GLY A 17 1.00 8.97 3.46
N THR A 18 0.16 8.31 2.68
CA THR A 18 -0.50 7.05 3.05
C THR A 18 -0.34 6.08 1.89
N VAL A 19 0.18 4.89 2.18
CA VAL A 19 0.32 3.80 1.21
C VAL A 19 -0.94 2.96 1.26
N THR A 20 -1.54 2.67 0.10
CA THR A 20 -2.76 1.86 0.02
C THR A 20 -2.45 0.52 -0.65
N ILE A 21 -2.86 -0.56 0.02
CA ILE A 21 -2.70 -1.95 -0.45
C ILE A 21 -4.09 -2.56 -0.59
N ASN A 22 -4.40 -3.08 -1.77
CA ASN A 22 -5.68 -3.69 -2.09
C ASN A 22 -5.59 -5.22 -1.92
N GLY A 23 -6.73 -5.91 -1.77
CA GLY A 23 -6.76 -7.38 -1.82
C GLY A 23 -6.45 -8.07 -0.49
N LYS A 24 -6.37 -9.40 -0.50
CA LYS A 24 -6.11 -10.21 0.72
C LYS A 24 -4.61 -10.24 1.06
N MET A 25 -4.24 -10.64 2.28
CA MET A 25 -2.82 -10.76 2.65
C MET A 25 -2.11 -11.93 1.97
N SER A 26 -2.86 -12.97 1.59
CA SER A 26 -2.35 -14.17 0.93
C SER A 26 -2.42 -14.09 -0.59
N GLU A 27 -2.74 -12.93 -1.16
CA GLU A 27 -2.95 -12.74 -2.59
C GLU A 27 -1.67 -12.25 -3.25
N THR A 28 -1.29 -12.89 -4.36
CA THR A 28 -0.16 -12.46 -5.18
C THR A 28 -0.56 -11.22 -5.98
N GLN A 29 0.16 -10.12 -5.75
CA GLN A 29 -0.11 -8.86 -6.44
C GLN A 29 0.55 -8.81 -7.81
N SER A 30 -0.07 -8.07 -8.73
CA SER A 30 0.52 -7.78 -10.03
C SER A 30 1.72 -6.84 -9.91
N GLN A 31 2.66 -6.93 -10.86
CA GLN A 31 3.82 -6.04 -10.92
C GLN A 31 3.44 -4.56 -10.95
N PHE A 32 2.33 -4.23 -11.63
CA PHE A 32 1.78 -2.88 -11.66
C PHE A 32 1.40 -2.37 -10.26
N MET A 33 0.74 -3.22 -9.46
CA MET A 33 0.38 -2.86 -8.09
C MET A 33 1.61 -2.65 -7.22
N ILE A 34 2.61 -3.54 -7.34
CA ILE A 34 3.87 -3.42 -6.61
C ILE A 34 4.56 -2.09 -6.95
N ASN A 35 4.67 -1.74 -8.24
CA ASN A 35 5.29 -0.49 -8.66
C ASN A 35 4.54 0.75 -8.14
N SER A 36 3.21 0.71 -8.13
CA SER A 36 2.38 1.79 -7.55
C SER A 36 2.61 1.94 -6.04
N ILE A 37 2.65 0.82 -5.30
CA ILE A 37 2.93 0.80 -3.86
C ILE A 37 4.34 1.33 -3.59
N SER A 38 5.36 0.88 -4.32
CA SER A 38 6.74 1.35 -4.18
C SER A 38 6.84 2.86 -4.42
N LYS A 39 6.16 3.38 -5.45
CA LYS A 39 6.10 4.82 -5.72
C LYS A 39 5.46 5.60 -4.56
N GLN A 40 4.36 5.11 -3.99
CA GLN A 40 3.72 5.74 -2.83
C GLN A 40 4.58 5.68 -1.56
N ALA A 41 5.33 4.58 -1.37
CA ALA A 41 6.25 4.42 -0.24
C ALA A 41 7.54 5.25 -0.38
N GLY A 42 7.79 5.80 -1.58
CA GLY A 42 9.08 6.39 -1.93
C GLY A 42 10.20 5.36 -1.85
N TRP A 43 9.89 4.11 -2.19
CA TRP A 43 10.86 3.04 -2.37
C TRP A 43 11.35 3.09 -3.82
N ARG A 44 12.67 3.01 -4.01
CA ARG A 44 13.32 3.03 -5.32
C ARG A 44 14.10 1.75 -5.52
#